data_AF-A0A1J0EU63-F1
#
_entry.id   AF-A0A1J0EU63-F1
#
_cell.length_a   1.000
_cell.length_b   1.000
_cell.length_c   1.000
_cell.angle_alpha   90.00
_cell.angle_beta   90.00
_cell.angle_gamma   90.00
#
_symmetry.space_group_name_H-M   'P 1'
#
loop_
_entity.id
_entity.type
_entity.pdbx_description
1 polymer ?
#
loop_
_entity_poly.entity_id
_entity_poly.type
_entity_poly.pdbx_seq_one_letter_code
_entity_poly.pdbx_strand_id
1 'polypeptide(L)'
;MAIKELWVYLLAHNLIRMIMVQSAALADCLPRELSFKHSLQLWLAMRQYGAPERDDFSTLLRLIAQRRVGNRPSRIEPRAIKRRPQTYPLMTKPRSQARAEVKANGHPKHVK
;
A
#
# COMPACT_ATOMS: atom_id res chain seq x y z
N MET A 1 13.80 26.14 -6.80
CA MET A 1 13.79 25.37 -5.53
C MET A 1 12.95 24.09 -5.64
N ALA A 2 11.69 24.17 -6.07
CA ALA A 2 10.77 23.01 -6.16
C ALA A 2 11.28 21.77 -6.92
N ILE A 3 12.03 21.94 -8.03
CA ILE A 3 12.55 20.80 -8.81
C ILE A 3 13.54 19.98 -7.97
N LYS A 4 14.41 20.62 -7.19
CA LYS A 4 15.40 19.92 -6.35
C LYS A 4 14.71 19.13 -5.23
N GLU A 5 13.69 19.72 -4.61
CA GLU A 5 12.88 19.03 -3.60
C GLU A 5 12.19 17.80 -4.17
N LEU A 6 11.59 17.90 -5.36
CA LEU A 6 10.97 16.77 -6.06
C LEU A 6 11.96 15.62 -6.29
N TRP A 7 13.18 15.92 -6.74
CA TRP A 7 14.22 14.91 -6.93
C TRP A 7 14.63 14.23 -5.63
N VAL A 8 14.74 14.98 -4.53
CA VAL A 8 15.05 14.41 -3.21
C VAL A 8 13.93 13.48 -2.75
N TYR A 9 12.67 13.87 -2.93
CA TYR A 9 11.54 12.99 -2.61
C TYR A 9 11.52 11.72 -3.46
N LEU A 10 11.80 11.83 -4.76
CA LEU A 10 11.87 10.68 -5.65
C LEU A 10 13.01 9.73 -5.25
N LEU A 11 14.17 10.27 -4.92
CA LEU A 11 15.32 9.51 -4.43
C LEU A 11 14.97 8.76 -3.13
N ALA A 12 14.41 9.45 -2.14
CA ALA A 12 14.03 8.85 -0.87
C ALA A 12 12.96 7.76 -1.05
N HIS A 13 11.96 8.00 -1.91
CA HIS A 13 10.94 7.00 -2.23
C HIS A 13 11.57 5.73 -2.81
N ASN A 14 12.44 5.89 -3.82
CA ASN A 14 13.07 4.77 -4.50
C ASN A 14 14.03 4.00 -3.58
N LEU A 15 14.71 4.68 -2.66
CA LEU A 15 15.58 4.03 -1.68
C LEU A 15 14.80 3.07 -0.78
N ILE A 16 13.68 3.53 -0.22
CA ILE A 16 12.81 2.67 0.61
C ILE A 16 12.24 1.51 -0.24
N ARG A 17 11.85 1.77 -1.50
CA ARG A 17 11.40 0.71 -2.41
C ARG A 17 12.47 -0.35 -2.67
N MET A 18 13.72 0.04 -2.82
CA MET A 18 14.83 -0.89 -3.02
C MET A 18 15.06 -1.78 -1.79
N ILE A 19 15.00 -1.20 -0.58
CA ILE A 19 15.08 -1.96 0.68
C ILE A 19 13.91 -2.95 0.80
N MET A 20 12.69 -2.53 0.41
CA MET A 20 11.53 -3.42 0.37
C MET A 20 11.74 -4.59 -0.61
N VAL A 21 12.31 -4.35 -1.80
CA VAL A 21 12.59 -5.41 -2.77
C VAL A 21 13.56 -6.45 -2.21
N GLN A 22 14.63 -6.01 -1.54
CA GLN A 22 15.60 -6.91 -0.90
C GLN A 22 14.96 -7.71 0.25
N SER A 23 14.14 -7.05 1.07
CA SER A 23 13.40 -7.70 2.15
C SER A 23 12.41 -8.75 1.61
N ALA A 24 11.76 -8.45 0.49
CA ALA A 24 10.80 -9.34 -0.16
C ALA A 24 11.49 -10.56 -0.77
N ALA A 25 12.65 -10.36 -1.41
CA ALA A 25 13.48 -11.45 -1.92
C ALA A 25 13.96 -12.39 -0.81
N LEU A 26 14.34 -11.84 0.36
CA LEU A 26 14.73 -12.64 1.53
C LEU A 26 13.59 -13.48 2.12
N ALA A 27 12.34 -13.03 1.99
CA ALA A 27 11.18 -13.66 2.61
C ALA A 27 10.25 -14.36 1.60
N ASP A 28 10.73 -14.54 0.38
CA ASP A 28 10.01 -15.12 -0.76
C ASP A 28 8.57 -14.59 -0.89
N CYS A 29 8.45 -13.27 -0.98
CA CYS A 29 7.17 -12.60 -1.16
C CYS A 29 7.25 -11.48 -2.20
N LEU A 30 6.09 -10.94 -2.58
CA LEU A 30 6.06 -9.83 -3.53
C LEU A 30 6.36 -8.51 -2.78
N PRO A 31 7.17 -7.59 -3.34
CA PRO A 31 7.43 -6.28 -2.72
C PRO A 31 6.16 -5.46 -2.44
N ARG A 32 5.06 -5.73 -3.15
CA ARG A 32 3.75 -5.08 -2.96
C ARG A 32 3.01 -5.58 -1.71
N GLU A 33 3.39 -6.75 -1.19
CA GLU A 33 2.86 -7.30 0.06
C GLU A 33 3.53 -6.67 1.29
N LEU A 34 4.59 -5.89 1.11
CA LEU A 34 5.27 -5.19 2.19
C LEU A 34 4.73 -3.77 2.35
N SER A 35 4.64 -3.30 3.59
CA SER A 35 4.16 -1.95 3.89
C SER A 35 5.27 -0.91 3.74
N PHE A 36 5.07 0.07 2.85
CA PHE A 36 5.99 1.20 2.69
C PHE A 36 6.15 1.98 4.00
N LYS A 37 5.03 2.28 4.68
CA LYS A 37 5.04 3.04 5.95
C LYS A 37 5.85 2.31 7.03
N HIS A 38 5.67 1.00 7.14
CA HIS A 38 6.41 0.21 8.12
C HIS A 38 7.91 0.19 7.81
N SER A 39 8.27 0.00 6.54
CA SER A 39 9.66 0.00 6.08
C SER A 39 10.36 1.33 6.38
N LEU A 40 9.68 2.45 6.13
CA LEU A 40 10.18 3.78 6.47
C LEU A 40 10.37 3.96 7.98
N GLN A 41 9.42 3.50 8.80
CA GLN A 41 9.52 3.60 10.26
C GLN A 41 10.72 2.82 10.80
N LEU A 42 10.94 1.59 10.32
CA LEU A 42 12.08 0.79 10.72
C LEU A 42 13.42 1.40 10.26
N TRP A 43 13.46 1.92 9.03
CA TRP A 43 14.63 2.63 8.52
C TRP A 43 15.01 3.86 9.39
N LEU A 44 14.01 4.67 9.74
CA LEU A 44 14.21 5.84 10.60
C LEU A 44 14.62 5.45 12.02
N ALA A 45 13.98 4.43 12.60
CA ALA A 45 14.32 3.93 13.92
C ALA A 45 15.78 3.42 13.95
N MET A 46 16.19 2.61 12.97
CA MET A 46 17.56 2.13 12.86
C MET A 46 18.56 3.31 12.83
N ARG A 47 18.29 4.34 12.03
CA ARG A 47 19.12 5.56 11.95
C ARG A 47 19.19 6.35 13.26
N GLN A 48 18.13 6.31 14.06
CA GLN A 48 18.03 7.04 15.33
C GLN A 48 18.77 6.33 16.47
N TYR A 49 18.81 5.00 16.47
CA TYR A 49 19.34 4.20 17.58
C TYR A 49 20.79 3.71 17.37
N GLY A 50 21.42 3.91 16.20
CA GLY A 50 22.83 3.60 16.00
C GLY A 50 23.28 3.56 14.53
N ALA A 51 24.59 3.60 14.28
CA ALA A 51 25.12 3.34 12.95
C ALA A 51 24.98 1.84 12.65
N PRO A 52 24.39 1.45 11.51
CA PRO A 52 24.17 0.03 11.22
C PRO A 52 25.52 -0.66 11.02
N GLU A 53 25.87 -1.61 11.88
CA GLU A 53 26.84 -2.64 11.51
C GLU A 53 26.24 -3.51 10.40
N ARG A 54 27.06 -4.32 9.71
CA ARG A 54 26.56 -5.18 8.62
C ARG A 54 25.42 -6.09 9.09
N ASP A 55 25.45 -6.53 10.34
CA ASP A 55 24.42 -7.38 10.93
C ASP A 55 23.10 -6.63 11.17
N ASP A 56 23.14 -5.32 11.40
CA ASP A 56 21.94 -4.48 11.60
C ASP A 56 21.11 -4.35 10.33
N PHE A 57 21.75 -4.29 9.16
CA PHE A 57 21.02 -4.22 7.90
C PHE A 57 20.29 -5.54 7.60
N SER A 58 20.92 -6.69 7.87
CA SER A 58 20.25 -7.99 7.71
C SER A 58 19.04 -8.13 8.64
N THR A 59 19.16 -7.60 9.87
CA THR A 59 18.09 -7.57 10.86
C THR A 59 16.95 -6.66 10.41
N LEU A 60 17.25 -5.49 9.88
CA LEU A 60 16.26 -4.58 9.29
C LEU A 60 15.44 -5.27 8.20
N LEU A 61 16.08 -5.94 7.26
CA LEU A 61 15.39 -6.62 6.16
C LEU A 61 14.44 -7.71 6.67
N ARG A 62 14.86 -8.49 7.69
CA ARG A 62 14.00 -9.48 8.34
C ARG A 62 12.80 -8.83 9.04
N LEU A 63 13.02 -7.74 9.79
CA LEU A 63 11.94 -7.02 10.48
C LEU A 63 10.92 -6.44 9.49
N ILE A 64 11.37 -5.88 8.37
CA ILE A 64 10.49 -5.39 7.30
C ILE A 64 9.62 -6.53 6.77
N ALA A 65 10.21 -7.69 6.51
CA ALA A 65 9.52 -8.85 5.96
C ALA A 65 8.48 -9.47 6.91
N GLN A 66 8.65 -9.33 8.23
CA GLN A 66 7.72 -9.87 9.23
C GLN A 66 6.31 -9.28 9.11
N ARG A 67 6.18 -8.01 8.68
CA ARG A 67 4.89 -7.33 8.61
C ARG A 67 4.41 -7.16 7.18
N ARG A 68 3.53 -8.08 6.77
CA ARG A 68 2.82 -8.00 5.48
C ARG A 68 1.59 -7.10 5.54
N VAL A 69 1.25 -6.48 4.42
CA VAL A 69 0.00 -5.77 4.22
C VAL A 69 -1.11 -6.81 4.18
N GLY A 70 -2.08 -6.68 5.09
CA GLY A 70 -3.18 -7.63 5.19
C GLY A 70 -4.00 -7.69 3.90
N ASN A 71 -4.16 -8.89 3.35
CA ASN A 71 -5.05 -9.12 2.22
C ASN A 71 -6.51 -9.08 2.70
N ARG A 72 -7.34 -8.23 2.10
CA ARG A 72 -8.77 -8.10 2.42
C ARG A 72 -9.61 -8.38 1.17
N PRO A 73 -9.59 -9.63 0.66
CA PRO A 73 -10.22 -9.96 -0.62
C PRO A 73 -11.75 -9.78 -0.61
N SER A 74 -12.38 -9.88 0.56
CA SER A 74 -13.83 -9.68 0.73
C SER A 74 -14.26 -8.21 0.79
N ARG A 75 -13.31 -7.26 0.78
CA ARG A 75 -13.61 -5.83 0.90
C ARG A 75 -13.91 -5.24 -0.47
N ILE A 76 -15.16 -5.36 -0.89
CA ILE A 76 -15.70 -4.71 -2.08
C ILE A 76 -16.72 -3.64 -1.66
N GLU A 77 -16.66 -2.48 -2.29
CA GLU A 77 -17.63 -1.40 -2.07
C GLU A 77 -18.20 -0.96 -3.43
N PRO A 78 -19.53 -0.90 -3.59
CA PRO A 78 -20.13 -0.48 -4.85
C PRO A 78 -19.76 0.96 -5.18
N ARG A 79 -19.52 1.22 -6.48
CA ARG A 79 -19.27 2.57 -7.01
C ARG A 79 -20.59 3.34 -7.16
N ALA A 80 -21.23 3.62 -6.03
CA ALA A 80 -22.52 4.30 -5.97
C ALA A 80 -22.59 5.22 -4.74
N ILE A 81 -23.40 6.27 -4.83
CA ILE A 81 -23.56 7.30 -3.79
C ILE A 81 -24.97 7.24 -3.19
N LYS A 82 -25.12 7.60 -1.91
CA LYS A 82 -26.43 7.49 -1.21
C LYS A 82 -27.43 8.60 -1.50
N ARG A 83 -26.98 9.80 -1.87
CA ARG A 83 -27.83 11.01 -1.84
C ARG A 83 -27.64 11.92 -3.05
N ARG A 84 -26.73 12.90 -2.96
CA ARG A 84 -26.62 13.98 -3.94
C ARG A 84 -26.18 13.42 -5.30
N PRO A 85 -26.74 13.87 -6.44
CA PRO A 85 -26.22 13.48 -7.73
C PRO A 85 -24.80 14.05 -7.90
N GLN A 86 -23.85 13.14 -8.05
CA GLN A 86 -22.52 13.35 -8.59
C GLN A 86 -22.37 12.39 -9.77
N THR A 87 -21.21 12.30 -10.41
CA THR A 87 -20.90 11.40 -11.54
C THR A 87 -21.09 9.90 -11.26
N TYR A 88 -21.58 9.51 -10.09
CA TYR A 88 -21.83 8.12 -9.70
C TYR A 88 -23.33 7.84 -9.57
N PRO A 89 -23.80 6.63 -9.92
CA PRO A 89 -25.20 6.24 -9.77
C PRO A 89 -25.62 6.24 -8.30
N LEU A 90 -26.91 6.45 -8.06
CA LEU A 90 -27.50 6.37 -6.72
C LEU A 90 -27.56 4.91 -6.24
N MET A 91 -27.22 4.69 -4.97
CA MET A 91 -27.38 3.38 -4.32
C MET A 91 -28.84 3.20 -3.90
N THR A 92 -29.64 2.67 -4.82
CA THR A 92 -31.08 2.40 -4.62
C THR A 92 -31.37 1.08 -3.91
N LYS A 93 -30.41 0.16 -3.89
CA LYS A 93 -30.50 -1.14 -3.23
C LYS A 93 -29.75 -1.15 -1.89
N PRO A 94 -30.09 -2.05 -0.95
CA PRO A 94 -29.29 -2.29 0.24
C PRO A 94 -27.82 -2.59 -0.11
N ARG A 95 -26.90 -2.07 0.71
CA ARG A 95 -25.45 -2.17 0.47
C ARG A 95 -24.95 -3.62 0.39
N SER A 96 -25.55 -4.55 1.12
CA SER A 96 -25.23 -5.98 1.04
C SER A 96 -25.53 -6.57 -0.34
N GLN A 97 -26.70 -6.25 -0.91
CA GLN A 97 -27.09 -6.69 -2.25
C GLN A 97 -26.19 -6.07 -3.33
N ALA A 98 -25.91 -4.76 -3.23
CA ALA A 98 -25.01 -4.08 -4.16
C ALA A 98 -23.58 -4.65 -4.12
N ARG A 99 -23.07 -5.07 -2.95
CA ARG A 99 -21.79 -5.78 -2.84
C ARG A 99 -21.82 -7.15 -3.50
N ALA A 100 -22.91 -7.91 -3.35
CA ALA A 100 -23.07 -9.20 -4.01
C ALA A 100 -23.10 -9.05 -5.54
N GLU A 101 -23.79 -8.04 -6.06
CA GLU A 101 -23.82 -7.71 -7.49
C GLU A 101 -22.44 -7.36 -8.04
N VAL A 102 -21.66 -6.55 -7.32
CA VAL A 102 -20.27 -6.22 -7.72
C VAL A 102 -19.37 -7.45 -7.66
N LYS A 103 -19.56 -8.34 -6.69
CA LYS A 103 -18.80 -9.59 -6.60
C LYS A 103 -19.09 -10.53 -7.77
N ALA A 104 -20.35 -10.59 -8.23
CA ALA A 104 -20.76 -11.44 -9.34
C ALA A 104 -20.40 -10.86 -10.72
N ASN A 105 -20.62 -9.55 -10.91
CA ASN A 105 -20.57 -8.91 -12.24
C ASN A 105 -19.39 -7.93 -12.42
N GLY A 106 -18.59 -7.70 -11.38
CA GLY A 106 -17.57 -6.66 -11.36
C GLY A 106 -18.14 -5.26 -11.13
N HIS A 107 -17.27 -4.24 -11.16
CA HIS A 107 -17.71 -2.86 -11.06
C HIS A 107 -18.37 -2.39 -12.36
N PRO A 108 -19.51 -1.67 -12.30
CA PRO A 108 -20.13 -1.12 -13.49
C PRO A 108 -19.16 -0.15 -14.19
N LYS A 109 -19.16 -0.18 -15.53
CA LYS A 109 -18.40 0.77 -16.34
C LYS A 109 -18.96 2.17 -16.10
N HIS A 110 -18.08 3.17 -16.02
CA HIS A 110 -18.48 4.55 -15.86
C HIS A 110 -19.34 4.95 -17.07
N VAL A 111 -20.63 5.25 -16.83
CA VAL A 111 -21.49 5.83 -17.86
C VAL A 111 -20.99 7.26 -18.04
N LYS A 112 -20.59 7.60 -19.27
CA LYS A 112 -20.11 8.95 -19.61
C LYS A 112 -21.21 9.98 -19.40
#